data_AF-A0A1B6G6A9-F1
#
_entry.id   AF-A0A1B6G6A9-F1
#
_cell.length_a   1.000
_cell.length_b   1.000
_cell.length_c   1.000
_cell.angle_alpha   90.00
_cell.angle_beta   90.00
_cell.angle_gamma   90.00
#
_symmetry.space_group_name_H-M   'P 1'
#
loop_
_entity.id
_entity.type
_entity.pdbx_description
1 polymer ?
#
loop_
_entity_poly.entity_id
_entity_poly.type
_entity_poly.pdbx_seq_one_letter_code
_entity_poly.pdbx_strand_id
1 'polypeptide(L)'
;SGSQAIKALNEEHVETILINPNIATVQTSKSFADKVYFLPLTVDYIESVIKVEKPDGVLLTFGGQTALNCGIELYKANVFHNYGVKILGTPIESIMRTEDRKLFADTIKNELNEKIVPSIAVTSVEDALKAAN
;
A
#
# COMPACT_ATOMS: atom_id res chain seq x y z
N SER A 1 -1.18 -13.87 -3.60
CA SER A 1 -0.83 -12.53 -4.08
C SER A 1 0.67 -12.27 -3.96
N GLY A 2 1.24 -12.05 -2.76
CA GLY A 2 2.67 -11.75 -2.59
C GLY A 2 3.63 -12.76 -3.22
N SER A 3 3.38 -14.06 -3.02
CA SER A 3 4.21 -15.11 -3.65
C SER A 3 4.15 -15.09 -5.19
N GLN A 4 3.02 -14.72 -5.79
CA GLN A 4 2.91 -14.65 -7.25
C GLN A 4 3.62 -13.40 -7.80
N ALA A 5 3.57 -12.28 -7.07
CA ALA A 5 4.28 -11.06 -7.46
C ALA A 5 5.78 -11.29 -7.49
N ILE A 6 6.34 -11.91 -6.45
CA ILE A 6 7.78 -12.22 -6.39
C ILE A 6 8.16 -13.20 -7.51
N LYS A 7 7.34 -14.22 -7.76
CA LYS A 7 7.57 -15.16 -8.86
C LYS A 7 7.62 -14.44 -10.23
N ALA A 8 6.66 -13.56 -10.50
CA ALA A 8 6.61 -12.80 -11.75
C ALA A 8 7.82 -11.87 -11.90
N LEU A 9 8.27 -11.22 -10.82
CA LEU A 9 9.47 -10.37 -10.84
C LEU A 9 10.74 -11.20 -11.11
N ASN A 10 10.85 -12.39 -10.51
CA ASN A 10 11.97 -13.30 -10.75
C ASN A 10 12.02 -13.81 -12.20
N GLU A 11 10.86 -14.15 -12.79
CA GLU A 11 10.74 -14.53 -14.21
C GLU A 11 11.23 -13.42 -15.16
N GLU A 12 11.11 -12.16 -14.76
CA GLU A 12 11.59 -10.98 -15.49
C GLU A 12 12.98 -10.51 -15.04
N HIS A 13 13.70 -11.32 -14.25
CA HIS A 13 15.04 -11.03 -13.74
C HIS A 13 15.17 -9.73 -12.91
N VAL A 14 14.10 -9.39 -12.17
CA VAL A 14 14.09 -8.26 -11.25
C VAL A 14 14.46 -8.73 -9.85
N GLU A 15 15.46 -8.09 -9.23
CA GLU A 15 15.82 -8.35 -7.82
C GLU A 15 14.67 -7.97 -6.87
N THR A 16 14.39 -8.85 -5.91
CA THR A 16 13.25 -8.73 -5.00
C THR A 16 13.68 -8.63 -3.54
N ILE A 17 13.20 -7.59 -2.87
CA ILE A 17 13.33 -7.40 -1.43
C ILE A 17 11.93 -7.48 -0.81
N LEU A 18 11.73 -8.46 0.07
CA LEU A 18 10.48 -8.65 0.80
C LEU A 18 10.63 -8.21 2.25
N ILE A 19 9.74 -7.34 2.72
CA ILE A 19 9.57 -7.05 4.16
C ILE A 19 8.28 -7.71 4.62
N ASN A 20 8.36 -8.70 5.50
CA ASN A 20 7.19 -9.36 6.07
C ASN A 20 7.53 -9.98 7.44
N PRO A 21 6.93 -9.51 8.54
CA PRO A 21 7.20 -10.04 9.87
C PRO A 21 6.62 -11.45 10.10
N ASN A 22 5.69 -11.92 9.26
CA ASN A 22 5.09 -13.23 9.41
C ASN A 22 5.98 -14.35 8.82
N ILE A 23 6.72 -15.04 9.68
CA ILE A 23 7.60 -16.16 9.33
C ILE A 23 6.87 -17.37 8.75
N ALA A 24 5.58 -17.55 9.07
CA ALA A 24 4.79 -18.71 8.68
C ALA A 24 4.12 -18.51 7.30
N THR A 25 4.84 -17.94 6.33
CA THR A 25 4.29 -17.70 4.97
C THR A 25 5.21 -18.25 3.89
N VAL A 26 4.62 -18.69 2.77
CA VAL A 26 5.39 -19.21 1.62
C VAL A 26 6.29 -18.15 1.01
N GLN A 27 5.85 -16.88 0.99
CA GLN A 27 6.64 -15.75 0.50
C GLN A 27 7.93 -15.52 1.29
N THR A 28 8.00 -15.91 2.57
CA THR A 28 9.22 -15.79 3.40
C THR A 28 10.07 -17.06 3.40
N SER A 29 9.75 -18.04 2.54
CA SER A 29 10.57 -19.25 2.41
C SER A 29 11.92 -18.94 1.76
N LYS A 30 12.93 -19.76 2.09
CA LYS A 30 14.28 -19.60 1.59
C LYS A 30 14.29 -19.64 0.07
N SER A 31 15.00 -18.70 -0.54
CA SER A 31 15.14 -18.57 -2.01
C SER A 31 13.86 -18.17 -2.75
N PHE A 32 12.82 -17.71 -2.05
CA PHE A 32 11.61 -17.22 -2.72
C PHE A 32 11.79 -15.79 -3.23
N ALA A 33 12.27 -14.88 -2.36
CA ALA A 33 12.77 -13.56 -2.73
C ALA A 33 14.31 -13.53 -2.52
N ASP A 34 14.99 -12.60 -3.18
CA ASP A 34 16.45 -12.46 -3.07
C ASP A 34 16.87 -12.05 -1.66
N LYS A 35 16.11 -11.14 -1.05
CA LYS A 35 16.30 -10.69 0.33
C LYS A 35 14.98 -10.66 1.08
N VAL A 36 15.00 -11.13 2.33
CA VAL A 36 13.82 -11.16 3.21
C VAL A 36 14.15 -10.49 4.54
N TYR A 37 13.36 -9.49 4.89
CA TYR A 37 13.42 -8.75 6.15
C TYR A 37 12.22 -9.13 7.04
N PHE A 38 12.51 -9.75 8.18
CA PHE A 38 11.53 -10.04 9.22
C PHE A 38 11.40 -8.85 10.18
N LEU A 39 10.98 -7.70 9.65
CA LEU A 39 10.84 -6.46 10.38
C LEU A 39 9.36 -6.03 10.48
N PRO A 40 8.98 -5.27 11.52
CA PRO A 40 7.67 -4.64 11.59
C PRO A 40 7.41 -3.73 10.38
N LEU A 41 6.18 -3.78 9.84
CA LEU A 41 5.74 -2.85 8.80
C LEU A 41 5.39 -1.52 9.46
N THR A 42 6.41 -0.68 9.64
CA THR A 42 6.31 0.69 10.15
C THR A 42 7.24 1.59 9.34
N VAL A 43 6.97 2.89 9.33
CA VAL A 43 7.74 3.87 8.55
C VAL A 43 9.24 3.77 8.83
N ASP A 44 9.66 3.79 10.09
CA ASP A 44 11.07 3.80 10.48
C ASP A 44 11.86 2.57 10.00
N TYR A 45 11.27 1.38 10.17
CA TYR A 45 11.92 0.14 9.74
C TYR A 45 11.96 0.02 8.22
N ILE A 46 10.89 0.41 7.53
CA ILE A 46 10.84 0.35 6.06
C ILE A 46 11.80 1.38 5.46
N GLU A 47 11.85 2.60 6.00
CA GLU A 47 12.83 3.62 5.58
C GLU A 47 14.26 3.13 5.79
N SER A 48 14.54 2.47 6.92
CA SER A 48 15.86 1.89 7.18
C SER A 48 16.26 0.85 6.13
N VAL A 49 15.31 0.00 5.71
CA VAL A 49 15.55 -0.95 4.61
C VAL A 49 15.77 -0.23 3.29
N ILE A 50 14.94 0.77 2.95
CA ILE A 50 15.09 1.58 1.73
C ILE A 50 16.47 2.26 1.69
N LYS A 51 16.96 2.77 2.82
CA LYS A 51 18.25 3.44 2.92
C LYS A 51 19.43 2.49 2.66
N VAL A 52 19.33 1.24 3.12
CA VAL A 52 20.37 0.22 2.94
C VAL A 52 20.32 -0.37 1.54
N GLU A 53 19.14 -0.78 1.10
CA GLU A 53 18.95 -1.54 -0.14
C GLU A 53 18.82 -0.66 -1.38
N LYS A 54 18.38 0.59 -1.22
CA LYS A 54 18.16 1.58 -2.30
C LYS A 54 17.38 1.00 -3.49
N PRO A 55 16.16 0.47 -3.28
CA PRO A 55 15.38 -0.13 -4.35
C PRO A 55 14.91 0.91 -5.38
N ASP A 56 14.85 0.53 -6.65
CA ASP A 56 14.35 1.40 -7.72
C ASP A 56 12.83 1.64 -7.63
N GLY A 57 12.10 0.69 -7.05
CA GLY A 57 10.66 0.79 -6.90
C GLY A 57 10.06 -0.13 -5.83
N VAL A 58 8.78 0.13 -5.53
CA VAL A 58 8.02 -0.55 -4.47
C VAL A 58 6.62 -0.92 -4.96
N LEU A 59 6.16 -2.12 -4.60
CA LEU A 59 4.80 -2.59 -4.86
C LEU A 59 4.01 -2.67 -3.55
N LEU A 60 2.97 -1.85 -3.42
CA LEU A 60 2.18 -1.72 -2.18
C LEU A 60 0.93 -2.62 -2.14
N THR A 61 0.49 -3.11 -3.31
CA THR A 61 -0.82 -3.75 -3.49
C THR A 61 -0.88 -5.24 -3.14
N PHE A 62 0.24 -5.86 -2.76
CA PHE A 62 0.30 -7.30 -2.47
C PHE A 62 0.29 -7.66 -0.98
N GLY A 63 0.37 -6.65 -0.09
CA GLY A 63 0.44 -6.84 1.36
C GLY A 63 -0.84 -6.47 2.13
N GLY A 64 -1.97 -6.32 1.45
CA GLY A 64 -3.25 -5.94 2.06
C GLY A 64 -3.23 -4.54 2.68
N GLN A 65 -4.15 -4.29 3.63
CA GLN A 65 -4.33 -2.95 4.21
C GLN A 65 -3.09 -2.44 4.95
N THR A 66 -2.35 -3.33 5.63
CA THR A 66 -1.14 -2.95 6.35
C THR A 66 -0.11 -2.35 5.41
N ALA A 67 0.14 -2.98 4.25
CA ALA A 67 1.07 -2.45 3.26
C ALA A 67 0.57 -1.15 2.61
N LEU A 68 -0.72 -1.04 2.32
CA LEU A 68 -1.31 0.17 1.76
C LEU A 68 -1.19 1.35 2.73
N ASN A 69 -1.55 1.17 4.00
CA ASN A 69 -1.47 2.21 5.02
C ASN A 69 -0.01 2.66 5.23
N CYS A 70 0.92 1.72 5.42
CA CYS A 70 2.34 2.07 5.57
C CYS A 70 2.89 2.77 4.32
N GLY A 71 2.48 2.34 3.12
CA GLY A 71 2.84 3.00 1.87
C GLY A 71 2.35 4.45 1.81
N ILE A 72 1.11 4.71 2.23
CA ILE A 72 0.54 6.06 2.33
C ILE A 72 1.32 6.91 3.35
N GLU A 73 1.66 6.35 4.50
CA GLU A 73 2.45 7.05 5.52
C GLU A 73 3.86 7.40 5.02
N LEU A 74 4.55 6.46 4.38
CA LEU A 74 5.87 6.67 3.76
C LEU A 74 5.83 7.75 2.67
N TYR A 75 4.78 7.75 1.84
CA TYR A 75 4.58 8.77 0.83
C TYR A 75 4.33 10.15 1.42
N LYS A 76 3.44 10.25 2.43
CA LYS A 76 3.18 11.50 3.16
C LYS A 76 4.44 12.03 3.87
N ALA A 77 5.29 11.13 4.35
CA ALA A 77 6.59 11.46 4.93
C ALA A 77 7.68 11.79 3.88
N ASN A 78 7.35 11.82 2.58
CA ASN A 78 8.26 12.04 1.46
C ASN A 78 9.43 11.04 1.37
N VAL A 79 9.33 9.87 2.01
CA VAL A 79 10.43 8.88 2.01
C VAL A 79 10.72 8.41 0.58
N PHE A 80 9.69 7.99 -0.17
CA PHE A 80 9.90 7.52 -1.55
C PHE A 80 10.54 8.58 -2.45
N HIS A 81 10.16 9.85 -2.29
CA HIS A 81 10.76 10.96 -3.01
C HIS A 81 12.24 11.16 -2.63
N ASN A 82 12.53 11.22 -1.33
CA ASN A 82 13.87 11.48 -0.80
C ASN A 82 14.91 10.42 -1.22
N TYR A 83 14.48 9.17 -1.39
CA TYR A 83 15.35 8.06 -1.80
C TYR A 83 15.19 7.67 -3.27
N GLY A 84 14.36 8.39 -4.05
CA GLY A 84 14.17 8.12 -5.48
C GLY A 84 13.43 6.81 -5.80
N VAL A 85 12.67 6.27 -4.86
CA VAL A 85 11.93 5.00 -5.00
C VAL A 85 10.60 5.25 -5.74
N LYS A 86 10.38 4.53 -6.84
CA LYS A 86 9.13 4.64 -7.61
C LYS A 86 8.04 3.73 -7.05
N ILE A 87 6.83 4.25 -6.89
CA ILE A 87 5.68 3.40 -6.58
C ILE A 87 5.23 2.73 -7.88
N LEU A 88 5.29 1.40 -7.91
CA LEU A 88 4.96 0.58 -9.07
C LEU A 88 3.52 0.06 -8.96
N GLY A 89 2.89 -0.20 -10.10
CA GLY A 89 1.50 -0.65 -10.17
C GLY A 89 0.51 0.51 -10.03
N THR A 90 -0.45 0.39 -9.13
CA THR A 90 -1.48 1.41 -8.93
C THR A 90 -0.87 2.69 -8.32
N PRO A 91 -1.05 3.87 -8.95
CA PRO A 91 -0.58 5.13 -8.39
C PRO A 91 -1.14 5.37 -6.98
N ILE A 92 -0.32 5.92 -6.09
CA ILE A 92 -0.70 6.10 -4.68
C ILE A 92 -1.84 7.09 -4.49
N GLU A 93 -1.96 8.08 -5.38
CA GLU A 93 -3.08 9.01 -5.42
C GLU A 93 -4.39 8.26 -5.71
N SER A 94 -4.35 7.24 -6.59
CA SER A 94 -5.50 6.38 -6.83
C SER A 94 -5.85 5.56 -5.60
N ILE A 95 -4.85 5.01 -4.89
CA ILE A 95 -5.05 4.26 -3.64
C ILE A 95 -5.72 5.15 -2.59
N MET A 96 -5.17 6.35 -2.33
CA MET A 96 -5.72 7.29 -1.35
C MET A 96 -7.15 7.69 -1.69
N ARG A 97 -7.45 7.93 -2.96
CA ARG A 97 -8.79 8.28 -3.44
C ARG A 97 -9.80 7.15 -3.25
N THR A 98 -9.38 5.88 -3.37
CA THR A 98 -10.27 4.74 -3.17
C THR A 98 -10.46 4.36 -1.70
N GLU A 99 -9.48 4.65 -0.84
CA GLU A 99 -9.55 4.35 0.60
C GLU A 99 -10.39 5.36 1.39
N ASP A 100 -10.44 6.62 0.94
CA ASP A 100 -11.32 7.63 1.53
C ASP A 100 -12.73 7.51 0.95
N ARG A 101 -13.68 7.09 1.79
CA ARG A 101 -15.09 6.87 1.38
C ARG A 101 -15.76 8.12 0.82
N LYS A 102 -15.39 9.31 1.29
CA LYS A 102 -15.94 10.57 0.79
C LYS A 102 -15.38 10.87 -0.59
N LEU A 103 -14.05 10.85 -0.73
CA LEU A 103 -13.41 11.06 -2.03
C LEU A 103 -13.86 10.04 -3.06
N PHE A 104 -14.02 8.77 -2.66
CA PHE A 104 -14.55 7.74 -3.52
C PHE A 104 -15.97 8.08 -4.00
N ALA A 105 -16.90 8.37 -3.08
CA ALA A 105 -18.27 8.73 -3.42
C ALA A 105 -18.35 9.97 -4.32
N ASP A 106 -17.55 11.00 -4.02
CA ASP A 106 -17.46 12.23 -4.80
C ASP A 106 -16.89 11.96 -6.21
N THR A 107 -15.90 11.08 -6.34
CA THR A 107 -15.33 10.67 -7.64
C THR A 107 -16.38 9.94 -8.49
N ILE A 108 -17.05 8.94 -7.93
CA ILE A 108 -18.07 8.16 -8.66
C ILE A 108 -19.23 9.06 -9.11
N LYS A 109 -19.71 9.93 -8.21
CA LYS A 109 -20.85 10.79 -8.49
C LYS A 109 -20.52 11.96 -9.42
N ASN A 110 -19.43 12.68 -9.14
CA ASN A 110 -19.15 13.96 -9.80
C ASN A 110 -18.26 13.81 -11.04
N GLU A 111 -17.32 12.87 -11.04
CA GLU A 111 -16.40 12.67 -12.17
C GLU A 111 -16.94 11.63 -13.17
N LEU A 112 -17.50 10.52 -12.68
CA LEU A 112 -17.94 9.41 -13.53
C LEU A 112 -19.45 9.41 -13.83
N ASN A 113 -20.23 10.24 -13.13
CA ASN A 113 -21.69 10.32 -13.24
C ASN A 113 -22.39 8.95 -13.04
N GLU A 114 -21.83 8.13 -12.15
CA GLU A 114 -22.32 6.79 -11.82
C GLU A 114 -23.18 6.80 -10.56
N LYS A 115 -24.06 5.79 -10.43
CA LYS A 115 -24.98 5.72 -9.29
C LYS A 115 -24.28 5.22 -8.04
N ILE A 116 -24.47 5.95 -6.94
CA ILE A 116 -24.08 5.51 -5.59
C ILE A 116 -25.30 5.41 -4.68
N VAL A 117 -25.22 4.54 -3.68
CA VAL A 117 -26.22 4.52 -2.61
C VAL A 117 -26.09 5.81 -1.80
N PRO A 118 -27.21 6.50 -1.45
CA PRO A 118 -27.18 7.65 -0.55
C PRO A 118 -26.39 7.32 0.72
N SER A 119 -25.32 8.06 0.95
CA SER A 119 -24.38 7.82 2.04
C SER A 119 -23.66 9.11 2.42
N ILE A 120 -23.21 9.18 3.68
CA ILE A 120 -22.47 10.31 4.22
C ILE A 120 -21.27 9.73 5.00
N ALA A 121 -20.07 10.19 4.69
CA ALA A 121 -18.88 9.86 5.47
C ALA A 121 -18.84 10.75 6.72
N VAL A 122 -18.67 10.13 7.89
CA VAL A 122 -18.72 10.78 9.20
C VAL A 122 -17.51 10.36 10.04
N THR A 123 -17.04 11.25 10.91
CA THR A 123 -15.88 11.01 11.79
C THR A 123 -16.23 11.12 13.27
N SER A 124 -17.50 11.37 13.61
CA SER A 124 -17.98 11.49 14.98
C SER A 124 -19.24 10.63 15.19
N VAL A 125 -19.48 10.21 16.43
CA VAL A 125 -20.69 9.46 16.79
C VAL A 125 -21.93 10.30 16.58
N GLU A 126 -21.87 11.60 16.90
CA GLU A 126 -22.99 12.53 16.72
C GLU A 126 -23.38 12.65 15.25
N ASP A 127 -22.40 12.82 14.35
CA ASP A 127 -22.68 12.91 12.92
C ASP A 127 -23.19 11.59 12.35
N ALA A 128 -22.71 10.45 12.87
CA ALA A 128 -23.21 9.13 12.50
C ALA A 128 -24.69 8.97 12.87
N LEU A 129 -25.09 9.41 14.07
CA LEU A 129 -26.49 9.41 14.50
C LEU A 129 -27.35 10.35 13.64
N LYS A 130 -26.82 11.52 13.25
CA LYS A 130 -27.51 12.44 12.33
C LYS A 130 -27.66 11.86 10.93
N ALA A 131 -26.68 11.11 10.44
CA ALA A 131 -26.72 10.52 9.11
C ALA A 131 -27.63 9.27 9.03
N ALA A 132 -27.90 8.61 10.16
CA ALA A 132 -28.75 7.42 10.24
C ALA A 132 -30.24 7.73 10.39
N ASN A 133 -30.59 8.91 10.90
CA ASN A 133 -31.97 9.40 11.06
C ASN A 133 -32.43 10.17 9.82
#